data_AF-A0A937AU03-F1
#
_entry.id   AF-A0A937AU03-F1
#
_cell.length_a   1.000
_cell.length_b   1.000
_cell.length_c   1.000
_cell.angle_alpha   90.00
_cell.angle_beta   90.00
_cell.angle_gamma   90.00
#
_symmetry.space_group_name_H-M   'P 1'
#
loop_
_entity.id
_entity.type
_entity.pdbx_description
1 polymer ?
#
loop_
_entity_poly.entity_id
_entity_poly.type
_entity_poly.pdbx_seq_one_letter_code
_entity_poly.pdbx_strand_id
1 'polypeptide(L)'
;MNVVVGPLNVVVGPLNVVVGPLNVVVGPLNVVVGPLNVVVGPLNVVVGPLNVVVGPLNVVVGPLNVVVGPLNVVVGPLNVVVGPLNVVVGPLNVVVGPRDVTFGPLNIAVGPSNVVFRPLNVISSTPPPAPAGAEACSHG
;
A
#
# COMPACT_ATOMS: atom_id res chain seq x y z
N MET A 1 -28.74 0.19 -6.78
CA MET A 1 -27.88 0.66 -5.67
C MET A 1 -28.22 -0.17 -4.46
N ASN A 2 -27.23 -0.85 -3.88
CA ASN A 2 -27.40 -1.68 -2.69
C ASN A 2 -26.91 -0.90 -1.47
N VAL A 3 -27.77 -0.67 -0.50
CA VAL A 3 -27.39 -0.12 0.81
C VAL A 3 -27.67 -1.19 1.85
N VAL A 4 -26.64 -1.68 2.52
CA VAL A 4 -26.73 -2.83 3.42
C VAL A 4 -26.09 -2.48 4.76
N VAL A 5 -26.83 -2.70 5.84
CA VAL A 5 -26.35 -2.55 7.21
C VAL A 5 -26.64 -3.84 7.95
N GLY A 6 -25.62 -4.46 8.53
CA GLY A 6 -25.80 -5.74 9.20
C GLY A 6 -24.50 -6.31 9.77
N PRO A 7 -24.59 -7.34 10.64
CA PRO A 7 -23.42 -7.98 11.24
C PRO A 7 -22.56 -8.73 10.21
N LEU A 8 -23.20 -9.33 9.20
CA LEU A 8 -22.56 -10.13 8.15
C LEU A 8 -23.21 -9.77 6.82
N ASN A 9 -22.42 -9.18 5.92
CA ASN A 9 -22.90 -8.67 4.64
C ASN A 9 -22.14 -9.34 3.49
N VAL A 10 -22.88 -10.00 2.60
CA VAL A 10 -22.36 -10.50 1.32
C VAL A 10 -23.15 -9.83 0.22
N VAL A 11 -22.50 -8.96 -0.55
CA VAL A 11 -23.18 -8.08 -1.51
C VAL A 11 -22.52 -8.19 -2.87
N VAL A 12 -23.33 -8.45 -3.90
CA VAL A 12 -22.92 -8.42 -5.31
C VAL A 12 -23.81 -7.43 -6.04
N GLY A 13 -23.21 -6.49 -6.75
CA GLY A 13 -23.98 -5.51 -7.51
C GLY A 13 -23.16 -4.36 -8.10
N PRO A 14 -23.75 -3.54 -8.98
CA PRO A 14 -23.06 -2.46 -9.67
C PRO A 14 -22.55 -1.33 -8.74
N LEU A 15 -23.33 -1.02 -7.70
CA LEU A 15 -23.10 0.09 -6.78
C LEU A 15 -23.51 -0.34 -5.37
N ASN A 16 -22.53 -0.48 -4.47
CA ASN A 16 -22.70 -1.03 -3.13
C ASN A 16 -22.22 -0.04 -2.06
N VAL A 17 -23.05 0.20 -1.05
CA VAL A 17 -22.71 0.90 0.20
C VAL A 17 -23.01 -0.05 1.35
N VAL A 18 -21.97 -0.47 2.06
CA VAL A 18 -22.08 -1.54 3.06
C VAL A 18 -21.46 -1.10 4.39
N VAL A 19 -22.21 -1.27 5.48
CA VAL A 19 -21.74 -0.97 6.84
C VAL A 19 -21.97 -2.17 7.74
N GLY A 20 -20.90 -2.68 8.36
CA GLY A 20 -20.99 -3.85 9.23
C GLY A 20 -19.65 -4.38 9.71
N PRO A 21 -19.62 -5.28 10.70
CA PRO A 21 -18.41 -5.92 11.18
C PRO A 21 -17.71 -6.79 10.14
N LEU A 22 -18.45 -7.63 9.40
CA LEU A 22 -17.92 -8.52 8.37
C LEU A 22 -18.57 -8.22 7.02
N ASN A 23 -17.77 -7.77 6.05
CA ASN A 23 -18.25 -7.40 4.72
C ASN A 23 -17.46 -8.12 3.62
N VAL A 24 -18.20 -8.79 2.71
CA VAL A 24 -17.68 -9.31 1.44
C VAL A 24 -18.46 -8.65 0.31
N VAL A 25 -17.79 -7.84 -0.49
CA VAL A 25 -18.45 -6.99 -1.50
C VAL A 25 -17.80 -7.16 -2.86
N VAL A 26 -18.60 -7.43 -3.88
CA VAL A 26 -18.15 -7.55 -5.27
C VAL A 26 -18.96 -6.61 -6.16
N GLY A 27 -18.29 -5.71 -6.86
CA GLY A 27 -18.96 -4.74 -7.71
C GLY A 27 -18.05 -3.70 -8.36
N PRO A 28 -18.49 -3.04 -9.45
CA PRO A 28 -17.87 -1.85 -10.04
C PRO A 28 -17.53 -0.73 -9.05
N LEU A 29 -18.50 -0.33 -8.21
CA LEU A 29 -18.37 0.76 -7.25
C LEU A 29 -18.72 0.27 -5.84
N ASN A 30 -17.77 0.32 -4.92
CA ASN A 30 -17.96 -0.15 -3.54
C ASN A 30 -17.51 0.91 -2.53
N VAL A 31 -18.39 1.22 -1.58
CA VAL A 31 -18.07 1.97 -0.35
C VAL A 31 -18.36 1.06 0.84
N VAL A 32 -17.33 0.70 1.60
CA VAL A 32 -17.44 -0.30 2.66
C VAL A 32 -16.83 0.23 3.96
N VAL A 33 -17.58 0.14 5.06
CA VAL A 33 -17.13 0.56 6.39
C VAL A 33 -17.32 -0.59 7.37
N GLY A 34 -16.24 -1.02 8.02
CA GLY A 34 -16.30 -2.16 8.92
C GLY A 34 -14.96 -2.66 9.46
N PRO A 35 -14.93 -3.37 10.59
CA PRO A 35 -13.80 -4.15 11.09
C PRO A 35 -13.07 -5.01 10.05
N LEU A 36 -13.79 -5.90 9.36
CA LEU A 36 -13.24 -6.89 8.42
C LEU A 36 -13.90 -6.71 7.05
N ASN A 37 -13.12 -6.30 6.05
CA ASN A 37 -13.62 -6.03 4.70
C ASN A 37 -12.82 -6.81 3.65
N VAL A 38 -13.53 -7.53 2.78
CA VAL A 38 -13.01 -8.11 1.55
C VAL A 38 -13.77 -7.49 0.38
N VAL A 39 -13.09 -6.75 -0.47
CA VAL A 39 -13.73 -5.96 -1.54
C VAL A 39 -13.04 -6.21 -2.88
N VAL A 40 -13.84 -6.53 -3.90
CA VAL A 40 -13.36 -6.75 -5.26
C VAL A 40 -14.13 -5.85 -6.23
N GLY A 41 -13.41 -5.00 -6.96
CA GLY A 41 -14.05 -4.04 -7.84
C GLY A 41 -13.14 -3.03 -8.52
N PRO A 42 -13.53 -2.46 -9.67
CA PRO A 42 -12.92 -1.28 -10.30
C PRO A 42 -12.62 -0.11 -9.36
N LEU A 43 -13.61 0.34 -8.57
CA LEU A 43 -13.51 1.52 -7.71
C LEU A 43 -13.94 1.18 -6.28
N ASN A 44 -12.99 1.21 -5.34
CA ASN A 44 -13.22 0.84 -3.95
C ASN A 44 -12.81 1.95 -2.98
N VAL A 45 -13.69 2.27 -2.05
CA VAL A 45 -13.40 3.07 -0.86
C VAL A 45 -13.70 2.21 0.37
N VAL A 46 -12.68 1.91 1.15
CA VAL A 46 -12.79 0.95 2.27
C VAL A 46 -12.20 1.55 3.54
N VAL A 47 -12.96 1.53 4.63
CA VAL A 47 -12.53 2.03 5.94
C VAL A 47 -12.72 0.93 6.99
N GLY A 48 -11.63 0.56 7.66
CA GLY A 48 -11.68 -0.56 8.60
C GLY A 48 -10.34 -0.99 9.19
N PRO A 49 -10.31 -1.61 10.38
CA PRO A 49 -9.17 -2.34 10.93
C PRO A 49 -8.43 -3.27 9.97
N LEU A 50 -9.16 -4.13 9.26
CA LEU A 50 -8.61 -5.23 8.47
C LEU A 50 -9.24 -5.24 7.07
N ASN A 51 -8.46 -4.83 6.06
CA ASN A 51 -8.96 -4.66 4.69
C ASN A 51 -8.15 -5.49 3.69
N VAL A 52 -8.86 -6.24 2.85
CA VAL A 52 -8.33 -6.89 1.65
C VAL A 52 -9.08 -6.36 0.45
N VAL A 53 -8.38 -5.65 -0.44
CA VAL A 53 -9.01 -4.94 -1.56
C VAL A 53 -8.31 -5.27 -2.86
N VAL A 54 -9.08 -5.66 -3.88
CA VAL A 54 -8.58 -5.96 -5.22
C VAL A 54 -9.33 -5.12 -6.24
N GLY A 55 -8.60 -4.30 -7.00
CA GLY A 55 -9.25 -3.36 -7.89
C GLY A 55 -8.32 -2.39 -8.61
N PRO A 56 -8.71 -1.87 -9.78
CA PRO A 56 -8.03 -0.77 -10.45
C PRO A 56 -7.72 0.47 -9.62
N LEU A 57 -8.71 0.99 -8.89
CA LEU A 57 -8.63 2.24 -8.15
C LEU A 57 -9.13 2.04 -6.72
N ASN A 58 -8.22 2.07 -5.75
CA ASN A 58 -8.51 1.77 -4.35
C ASN A 58 -8.10 2.92 -3.42
N VAL A 59 -9.00 3.29 -2.53
CA VAL A 59 -8.73 4.15 -1.37
C VAL A 59 -9.04 3.35 -0.11
N VAL A 60 -8.03 3.09 0.70
CA VAL A 60 -8.15 2.21 1.87
C VAL A 60 -7.59 2.88 3.12
N VAL A 61 -8.36 2.90 4.20
CA VAL A 61 -7.95 3.48 5.49
C VAL A 61 -8.12 2.44 6.59
N GLY A 62 -7.03 2.11 7.28
CA GLY A 62 -7.06 1.05 8.27
C GLY A 62 -5.73 0.68 8.91
N PRO A 63 -5.72 0.14 10.14
CA PRO A 63 -4.57 -0.55 10.75
C PRO A 63 -3.82 -1.53 9.86
N LEU A 64 -4.53 -2.47 9.23
CA LEU A 64 -3.96 -3.56 8.45
C LEU A 64 -4.60 -3.61 7.06
N ASN A 65 -3.83 -3.30 6.02
CA ASN A 65 -4.33 -3.25 4.65
C ASN A 65 -3.52 -4.12 3.71
N VAL A 66 -4.20 -4.93 2.89
CA VAL A 66 -3.65 -5.63 1.74
C VAL A 66 -4.40 -5.17 0.50
N VAL A 67 -3.69 -4.52 -0.43
CA VAL A 67 -4.31 -3.89 -1.60
C VAL A 67 -3.58 -4.29 -2.87
N VAL A 68 -4.34 -4.71 -3.88
CA VAL A 68 -3.81 -5.08 -5.21
C VAL A 68 -4.54 -4.29 -6.28
N GLY A 69 -3.78 -3.52 -7.07
CA GLY A 69 -4.39 -2.63 -8.07
C GLY A 69 -3.43 -1.69 -8.79
N PRO A 70 -3.76 -1.20 -9.98
CA PRO A 70 -3.01 -0.14 -10.66
C PRO A 70 -2.76 1.12 -9.83
N LEU A 71 -3.80 1.63 -9.18
CA LEU A 71 -3.80 2.94 -8.55
C LEU A 71 -4.34 2.84 -7.13
N ASN A 72 -3.45 2.94 -6.14
CA ASN A 72 -3.80 2.72 -4.73
C ASN A 72 -3.40 3.92 -3.86
N VAL A 73 -4.31 4.34 -3.00
CA VAL A 73 -4.05 5.25 -1.88
C VAL A 73 -4.38 4.51 -0.58
N VAL A 74 -3.37 4.27 0.25
CA VAL A 74 -3.52 3.46 1.45
C VAL A 74 -2.96 4.19 2.66
N VAL A 75 -3.75 4.28 3.73
CA VAL A 75 -3.37 4.94 4.98
C VAL A 75 -3.55 3.97 6.14
N GLY A 76 -2.45 3.69 6.85
CA GLY A 76 -2.47 2.70 7.91
C GLY A 76 -1.13 2.40 8.57
N PRO A 77 -1.11 1.95 9.84
CA PRO A 77 0.03 1.33 10.49
C PRO A 77 0.82 0.32 9.65
N LEU A 78 0.13 -0.68 9.09
CA LEU A 78 0.72 -1.82 8.41
C LEU A 78 0.05 -2.05 7.05
N ASN A 79 0.79 -1.77 5.97
CA ASN A 79 0.27 -1.83 4.61
C ASN A 79 1.12 -2.74 3.71
N VAL A 80 0.43 -3.59 2.94
CA VAL A 80 1.01 -4.35 1.82
C VAL A 80 0.26 -3.95 0.56
N VAL A 81 0.98 -3.35 -0.39
CA VAL A 81 0.36 -2.80 -1.60
C VAL A 81 1.11 -3.27 -2.85
N VAL A 82 0.39 -3.76 -3.84
CA VAL A 82 0.95 -4.21 -5.12
C VAL A 82 0.27 -3.47 -6.25
N GLY A 83 1.06 -2.74 -7.06
CA GLY A 83 0.52 -1.91 -8.12
C GLY A 83 1.53 -1.02 -8.83
N PRO A 84 1.30 -0.58 -10.07
CA PRO A 84 2.15 0.39 -10.75
C PRO A 84 2.23 1.79 -10.16
N LEU A 85 1.17 2.30 -9.51
CA LEU A 85 1.14 3.66 -8.95
C LEU A 85 0.52 3.66 -7.56
N ASN A 86 1.35 3.72 -6.52
CA ASN A 86 0.88 3.62 -5.13
C ASN A 86 1.29 4.84 -4.30
N VAL A 87 0.37 5.32 -3.46
CA VAL A 87 0.66 6.27 -2.38
C VAL A 87 0.30 5.61 -1.07
N VAL A 88 1.30 5.38 -0.21
CA VAL A 88 1.11 4.65 1.05
C VAL A 88 1.65 5.46 2.23
N VAL A 89 0.82 5.65 3.25
CA VAL A 89 1.17 6.40 4.46
C VAL A 89 1.05 5.48 5.66
N GLY A 90 2.16 5.27 6.38
CA GLY A 90 2.18 4.34 7.49
C GLY A 90 3.55 4.09 8.09
N PRO A 91 3.66 3.74 9.38
CA PRO A 91 4.93 3.35 9.98
C PRO A 91 5.59 2.13 9.34
N LEU A 92 4.83 1.13 8.88
CA LEU A 92 5.35 -0.11 8.32
C LEU A 92 4.68 -0.43 6.97
N ASN A 93 5.38 -0.15 5.86
CA ASN A 93 4.83 -0.35 4.51
C ASN A 93 5.70 -1.28 3.67
N VAL A 94 5.07 -2.20 2.95
CA VAL A 94 5.67 -2.98 1.87
C VAL A 94 4.91 -2.68 0.59
N VAL A 95 5.60 -2.09 -0.39
CA VAL A 95 4.99 -1.68 -1.66
C VAL A 95 5.78 -2.26 -2.82
N VAL A 96 5.08 -2.82 -3.80
CA VAL A 96 5.69 -3.42 -4.99
C VAL A 96 5.09 -2.76 -6.22
N GLY A 97 5.92 -2.01 -6.94
CA GLY A 97 5.47 -1.13 -8.01
C GLY A 97 6.59 -0.31 -8.65
N PRO A 98 6.46 0.04 -9.95
CA PRO A 98 7.36 0.96 -10.65
C PRO A 98 7.23 2.46 -10.35
N ARG A 99 6.24 2.93 -9.58
CA ARG A 99 6.08 4.37 -9.26
C ARG A 99 5.38 4.54 -7.91
N ASP A 100 6.07 4.18 -6.84
CA ASP A 100 5.51 4.22 -5.49
C ASP A 100 5.98 5.45 -4.72
N VAL A 101 5.09 6.02 -3.92
CA VAL A 101 5.41 7.04 -2.92
C VAL A 101 5.00 6.52 -1.56
N THR A 102 5.95 6.41 -0.64
CA THR A 102 5.69 5.88 0.71
C THR A 102 6.16 6.85 1.79
N PHE A 103 5.37 7.01 2.85
CA PHE A 103 5.66 7.88 3.98
C PHE A 103 5.68 7.10 5.28
N GLY A 104 6.80 7.14 6.00
CA GLY A 104 6.95 6.52 7.32
C GLY A 104 8.34 5.97 7.62
N PRO A 105 8.61 5.63 8.90
CA PRO A 105 9.91 5.14 9.36
C PRO A 105 10.39 3.83 8.71
N LEU A 106 9.53 2.82 8.53
CA LEU A 106 9.92 1.49 8.08
C LEU A 106 9.21 1.11 6.77
N ASN A 107 9.71 1.64 5.66
CA ASN A 107 9.14 1.39 4.34
C ASN A 107 10.09 0.59 3.44
N ILE A 108 9.54 -0.42 2.77
CA ILE A 108 10.16 -1.20 1.71
C ILE A 108 9.36 -0.92 0.44
N ALA A 109 10.03 -0.42 -0.60
CA ALA A 109 9.43 -0.20 -1.92
C ALA A 109 10.27 -0.91 -2.98
N VAL A 110 9.65 -1.80 -3.77
CA VAL A 110 10.32 -2.64 -4.76
C VAL A 110 9.85 -2.28 -6.17
N GLY A 111 10.76 -1.75 -6.98
CA GLY A 111 10.54 -1.42 -8.38
C GLY A 111 11.33 -0.19 -8.80
N PRO A 112 11.35 0.14 -10.10
CA PRO A 112 12.01 1.35 -10.58
C PRO A 112 11.32 2.61 -9.99
N SER A 113 12.02 3.73 -9.89
CA SER A 113 11.42 5.06 -9.63
C SER A 113 10.56 5.25 -8.35
N ASN A 114 10.87 4.53 -7.27
CA ASN A 114 10.17 4.68 -5.99
C ASN A 114 10.72 5.83 -5.12
N VAL A 115 9.83 6.52 -4.42
CA VAL A 115 10.14 7.61 -3.48
C VAL A 115 9.73 7.20 -2.07
N VAL A 116 10.66 7.27 -1.12
CA VAL A 116 10.43 6.88 0.27
C VAL A 116 10.79 8.04 1.20
N PHE A 117 9.79 8.59 1.88
CA PHE A 117 9.96 9.63 2.88
C PHE A 117 10.03 9.03 4.28
N ARG A 118 11.20 9.14 4.93
CA ARG A 118 11.42 8.67 6.30
C ARG A 118 11.63 9.85 7.24
N PRO A 119 10.90 9.94 8.38
CA PRO A 119 11.19 10.94 9.41
C PRO A 119 12.50 10.65 10.19
N LEU A 120 13.11 9.46 10.01
CA LEU A 120 14.40 9.08 10.62
C LEU A 120 15.31 8.39 9.58
N ASN A 121 16.52 8.95 9.45
CA ASN A 121 17.52 8.61 8.44
C ASN A 121 18.51 7.57 8.97
N VAL A 122 18.65 6.42 8.31
CA VAL A 122 19.85 5.55 8.38
C VAL A 122 20.15 5.13 6.94
N ILE A 123 21.04 5.86 6.28
CA ILE A 123 21.63 5.46 5.00
C ILE A 123 22.98 4.83 5.36
N SER A 124 23.07 3.49 5.39
CA SER A 124 24.37 2.83 5.34
C SER A 124 24.86 2.90 3.89
N SER A 125 25.61 3.95 3.57
CA SER A 125 26.45 3.92 2.38
C SER A 125 27.77 3.25 2.77
N THR A 126 28.05 2.10 2.18
CA THR A 126 29.42 1.57 2.19
C THR A 126 30.27 2.52 1.33
N PRO A 127 31.46 2.96 1.79
CA PRO A 127 32.35 3.74 0.94
C PRO A 127 32.70 2.92 -0.31
N PRO A 128 32.81 3.53 -1.50
CA PRO A 128 33.31 2.82 -2.67
C PRO A 128 34.71 2.26 -2.37
N PRO A 129 35.02 1.03 -2.81
CA PRO A 129 36.35 0.45 -2.60
C PRO A 129 37.41 1.35 -3.24
N ALA A 130 38.47 1.65 -2.49
CA ALA A 130 39.59 2.45 -2.96
C ALA A 130 40.20 1.81 -4.23
N PRO A 131 40.55 2.60 -5.26
CA PRO A 131 41.17 2.06 -6.46
C PRO A 131 42.50 1.38 -6.09
N ALA A 132 42.65 0.13 -6.52
CA ALA A 132 43.89 -0.61 -6.38
C ALA A 132 44.93 -0.09 -7.38
N GLY A 133 46.06 0.40 -6.86
CA GLY A 133 47.32 0.46 -7.59
C GLY A 133 47.65 1.82 -8.24
N ALA A 134 48.62 2.52 -7.65
CA ALA A 134 49.69 3.16 -8.39
C ALA A 134 50.94 3.18 -7.50
N GLU A 135 51.88 2.29 -7.83
CA GLU A 135 53.26 2.34 -7.37
C GLU A 135 53.90 3.67 -7.80
N ALA A 136 54.62 4.33 -6.90
CA ALA A 136 55.62 5.34 -7.27
C ALA A 136 56.76 5.33 -6.25
N CYS A 137 57.77 4.54 -6.63
CA CYS A 137 59.21 4.67 -6.40
C CYS A 137 59.73 5.53 -5.22
N SER A 138 60.53 4.86 -4.41
CA SER A 138 61.61 5.41 -3.59
C SER A 138 62.67 6.14 -4.43
N HIS A 139 63.26 7.18 -3.84
CA HIS A 139 64.69 7.55 -3.79
C HIS A 139 64.93 9.06 -3.97
N GLY A 140 65.70 9.64 -3.02
CA GLY A 140 66.53 10.83 -3.23
C GLY A 140 66.03 12.11 -2.59
#